data_AF-A0A9E3C5L8-F1
#
_entry.id   AF-A0A9E3C5L8-F1
#
_cell.length_a   1.000
_cell.length_b   1.000
_cell.length_c   1.000
_cell.angle_alpha   90.00
_cell.angle_beta   90.00
_cell.angle_gamma   90.00
#
_symmetry.space_group_name_H-M   'P 1'
#
loop_
_entity.id
_entity.type
_entity.pdbx_description
1 polymer ?
#
loop_
_entity_poly.entity_id
_entity_poly.type
_entity_poly.pdbx_seq_one_letter_code
_entity_poly.pdbx_strand_id
1 'polypeptide(L)'
;MAEPADGEAPSLQLRTQLIEVAHAMLDRRMGVLEGARKIDDLRMRHPYPDLMMFVPFRGVSSESDGYPLGDVRQHWHPDALAKLDKKMEAYVSAVRDDIMSACRDVLRAYDRLVPREKRPAFLGAVQSALMEEWDPIGIRGIPGADDEYWSYAPQIAEMLDMRATRRDVLDHLWWLETDQMGFPGDRVATERFAESLVRLRNSFVAPEGPSGEE
;
A
#
# COMPACT_ATOMS: atom_id res chain seq x y z
N MET A 1 9.17 -13.69 18.43
CA MET A 1 8.12 -12.90 17.76
C MET A 1 7.09 -13.87 17.26
N ALA A 2 5.83 -13.71 17.66
CA ALA A 2 4.75 -14.59 17.25
C ALA A 2 4.44 -14.36 15.77
N GLU A 3 4.37 -15.43 14.99
CA GLU A 3 3.88 -15.41 13.61
C GLU A 3 2.39 -15.03 13.61
N PRO A 4 1.93 -14.17 12.68
CA PRO A 4 0.51 -13.84 12.60
C PRO A 4 -0.29 -15.07 12.14
N ALA A 5 -1.43 -15.30 12.79
CA ALA A 5 -2.25 -16.52 12.69
C ALA A 5 -3.13 -16.63 11.44
N ASP A 6 -3.00 -15.71 10.48
CA ASP A 6 -3.65 -15.78 9.18
C ASP A 6 -2.57 -15.49 8.13
N GLY A 7 -2.30 -16.44 7.24
CA GLY A 7 -1.17 -16.45 6.29
C GLY A 7 -1.26 -15.41 5.16
N GLU A 8 -1.70 -14.20 5.45
CA GLU A 8 -1.71 -13.06 4.54
C GLU A 8 -0.45 -12.19 4.81
N ALA A 9 0.29 -11.83 3.76
CA ALA A 9 1.52 -11.05 3.91
C ALA A 9 1.25 -9.73 4.67
N PRO A 10 2.12 -9.29 5.60
CA PRO A 10 1.90 -8.11 6.45
C PRO A 10 1.54 -6.83 5.67
N SER A 11 2.01 -6.70 4.42
CA SER A 11 1.74 -5.60 3.51
C SER A 11 0.31 -5.59 2.94
N LEU A 12 -0.25 -6.77 2.62
CA LEU A 12 -1.62 -6.91 2.14
C LEU A 12 -2.65 -6.58 3.24
N GLN A 13 -2.38 -7.00 4.47
CA GLN A 13 -3.24 -6.69 5.62
C GLN A 13 -3.27 -5.17 5.91
N LEU A 14 -2.11 -4.51 5.80
CA LEU A 14 -1.99 -3.07 5.98
C LEU A 14 -2.82 -2.28 4.95
N ARG A 15 -2.75 -2.70 3.68
CA ARG A 15 -3.52 -2.10 2.59
C ARG A 15 -5.03 -2.21 2.85
N THR A 16 -5.50 -3.41 3.17
CA THR A 16 -6.93 -3.65 3.42
C THR A 16 -7.42 -2.72 4.52
N GLN A 17 -6.65 -2.57 5.60
CA GLN A 17 -6.96 -1.66 6.69
C GLN A 17 -7.01 -0.18 6.25
N LEU A 18 -6.08 0.28 5.39
CA LEU A 18 -6.10 1.66 4.85
C LEU A 18 -7.37 1.94 4.04
N ILE A 19 -7.75 1.02 3.16
CA ILE A 19 -8.95 1.12 2.33
C ILE A 19 -10.21 1.11 3.19
N GLU A 20 -10.30 0.18 4.15
CA GLU A 20 -11.44 0.07 5.05
C GLU A 20 -11.66 1.33 5.87
N VAL A 21 -10.59 1.92 6.40
CA VAL A 21 -10.66 3.17 7.18
C VAL A 21 -11.08 4.33 6.29
N ALA A 22 -10.50 4.48 5.09
CA ALA A 22 -10.88 5.53 4.16
C ALA A 22 -12.37 5.45 3.76
N HIS A 23 -12.88 4.25 3.44
CA HIS A 23 -14.31 4.05 3.20
C HIS A 23 -15.16 4.34 4.44
N ALA A 24 -14.75 3.88 5.62
CA ALA A 24 -15.50 4.13 6.85
C ALA A 24 -15.64 5.63 7.15
N MET A 25 -14.60 6.43 6.87
CA MET A 25 -14.65 7.89 6.99
C MET A 25 -15.60 8.53 5.97
N LEU A 26 -15.50 8.12 4.69
CA LEU A 26 -16.35 8.63 3.61
C LEU A 26 -17.83 8.28 3.83
N ASP A 27 -18.11 7.08 4.32
CA ASP A 27 -19.46 6.59 4.65
C ASP A 27 -19.99 7.13 5.99
N ARG A 28 -19.19 7.94 6.69
CA ARG A 28 -19.50 8.49 8.03
C ARG A 28 -19.72 7.43 9.12
N ARG A 29 -19.20 6.22 8.91
CA ARG A 29 -19.14 5.15 9.92
C ARG A 29 -18.01 5.38 10.92
N MET A 30 -17.05 6.26 10.59
CA MET A 30 -15.91 6.63 11.43
C MET A 30 -15.74 8.16 11.47
N GLY A 31 -15.35 8.70 12.63
CA GLY A 31 -15.08 10.12 12.79
C GLY A 31 -13.80 10.59 12.09
N VAL A 32 -13.71 11.88 11.77
CA VAL A 32 -12.54 12.46 11.06
C VAL A 32 -11.24 12.27 11.84
N LEU A 33 -11.22 12.61 13.13
CA LEU A 33 -10.01 12.47 13.95
C LEU A 33 -9.63 11.01 14.19
N GLU A 34 -10.62 10.17 14.50
CA GLU A 34 -10.42 8.74 14.70
C GLU A 34 -9.80 8.09 13.46
N GLY A 35 -10.38 8.35 12.29
CA GLY A 35 -9.88 7.79 11.04
C GLY A 35 -8.52 8.36 10.63
N ALA A 36 -8.28 9.66 10.82
CA ALA A 36 -6.99 10.28 10.50
C ALA A 36 -5.85 9.72 11.35
N ARG A 37 -6.05 9.59 12.67
CA ARG A 37 -5.06 8.97 13.57
C ARG A 37 -4.83 7.50 13.22
N LYS A 38 -5.89 6.77 12.87
CA LYS A 38 -5.77 5.35 12.47
C LYS A 38 -5.00 5.19 11.15
N ILE A 39 -5.23 6.07 10.16
CA ILE A 39 -4.44 6.08 8.92
C ILE A 39 -2.98 6.47 9.20
N ASP A 40 -2.72 7.43 10.08
CA ASP A 40 -1.35 7.80 10.46
C ASP A 40 -0.61 6.65 11.19
N ASP A 41 -1.30 5.88 12.02
CA ASP A 41 -0.76 4.66 12.62
C ASP A 41 -0.45 3.57 11.59
N LEU A 42 -1.33 3.36 10.62
CA LEU A 42 -1.09 2.45 9.49
C LEU A 42 0.09 2.92 8.63
N ARG A 43 0.19 4.23 8.38
CA ARG A 43 1.30 4.85 7.66
C ARG A 43 2.63 4.55 8.33
N MET A 44 2.74 4.62 9.66
CA MET A 44 3.99 4.31 10.38
C MET A 44 4.47 2.86 10.17
N ARG A 45 3.55 1.96 9.82
CA ARG A 45 3.82 0.55 9.49
C ARG A 45 3.95 0.30 7.98
N HIS A 46 3.72 1.32 7.15
CA HIS A 46 3.82 1.25 5.71
C HIS A 46 5.30 1.29 5.27
N PRO A 47 5.72 0.48 4.28
CA PRO A 47 7.09 0.53 3.75
C PRO A 47 7.49 1.91 3.21
N TYR A 48 6.50 2.69 2.76
CA TYR A 48 6.65 4.05 2.26
C TYR A 48 5.83 5.04 3.11
N PRO A 49 6.30 5.39 4.31
CA PRO A 49 5.51 6.19 5.26
C PRO A 49 5.43 7.69 4.90
N ASP A 50 6.20 8.14 3.90
CA ASP A 50 6.31 9.56 3.51
C ASP A 50 5.58 9.91 2.20
N LEU A 51 4.75 9.00 1.67
CA LEU A 51 3.94 9.30 0.48
C LEU A 51 3.04 10.51 0.72
N MET A 52 2.92 11.39 -0.28
CA MET A 52 2.17 12.65 -0.17
C MET A 52 0.71 12.47 0.25
N MET A 53 0.08 11.36 -0.14
CA MET A 53 -1.28 11.01 0.27
C MET A 53 -1.45 10.88 1.78
N PHE A 54 -0.37 10.67 2.53
CA PHE A 54 -0.41 10.53 3.99
C PHE A 54 -0.20 11.84 4.77
N VAL A 55 0.28 12.90 4.12
CA VAL A 55 0.62 14.18 4.78
C VAL A 55 -0.57 14.80 5.52
N PRO A 56 -1.80 14.87 4.95
CA PRO A 56 -2.94 15.44 5.66
C PRO A 56 -3.29 14.68 6.95
N PHE A 57 -3.22 13.35 6.93
CA PHE A 57 -3.52 12.52 8.09
C PHE A 57 -2.49 12.69 9.19
N ARG A 58 -1.19 12.77 8.85
CA ARG A 58 -0.11 13.05 9.79
C ARG A 58 -0.28 14.42 10.48
N GLY A 59 -0.66 15.44 9.70
CA GLY A 59 -0.93 16.78 10.23
C GLY A 59 -2.07 16.76 11.25
N VAL A 60 -3.20 16.19 10.86
CA VAL A 60 -4.37 16.08 11.76
C VAL A 60 -4.06 15.25 12.99
N SER A 61 -3.34 14.13 12.86
CA SER A 61 -2.93 13.29 13.98
C SER A 61 -2.18 14.13 15.03
N SER A 62 -1.09 14.78 14.61
CA SER A 62 -0.24 15.65 15.45
C SER A 62 -1.00 16.82 16.10
N GLU A 63 -1.83 17.52 15.33
CA GLU A 63 -2.60 18.67 15.83
C GLU A 63 -3.73 18.26 16.77
N SER A 64 -4.21 17.02 16.64
CA SER A 64 -5.37 16.55 17.36
C SER A 64 -5.02 15.84 18.66
N ASP A 65 -3.77 15.49 18.97
CA ASP A 65 -3.39 14.62 20.11
C ASP A 65 -4.00 15.03 21.46
N GLY A 66 -4.29 16.31 21.67
CA GLY A 66 -4.95 16.82 22.87
C GLY A 66 -6.45 16.54 22.99
N TYR A 67 -7.11 16.04 21.94
CA TYR A 67 -8.55 15.72 21.97
C TYR A 67 -8.81 14.28 22.45
N PRO A 68 -9.56 14.09 23.55
CA PRO A 68 -9.85 12.77 24.09
C PRO A 68 -10.89 12.03 23.24
N LEU A 69 -10.55 10.82 22.80
CA LEU A 69 -11.40 9.93 22.01
C LEU A 69 -11.63 8.61 22.76
N GLY A 70 -12.79 7.99 22.55
CA GLY A 70 -13.14 6.69 23.14
C GLY A 70 -13.26 6.72 24.68
N ASP A 71 -12.90 5.59 25.30
CA ASP A 71 -13.17 5.33 26.72
C ASP A 71 -12.46 6.28 27.67
N VAL A 72 -11.33 6.89 27.28
CA VAL A 72 -10.59 7.84 28.12
C VAL A 72 -11.45 9.03 28.56
N ARG A 73 -12.49 9.36 27.76
CA ARG A 73 -13.44 10.44 28.05
C ARG A 73 -14.18 10.25 29.37
N GLN A 74 -14.34 9.02 29.86
CA GLN A 74 -14.99 8.72 31.15
C GLN A 74 -14.21 9.28 32.36
N HIS A 75 -12.91 9.58 32.18
CA HIS A 75 -12.05 10.11 33.23
C HIS A 75 -11.96 11.64 33.22
N TRP A 76 -12.61 12.32 32.26
CA TRP A 76 -12.58 13.76 32.14
C TRP A 76 -13.68 14.43 32.96
N HIS A 77 -13.36 15.60 33.53
CA HIS A 77 -14.39 16.45 34.12
C HIS A 77 -15.39 16.92 33.04
N PRO A 78 -16.71 16.84 33.27
CA PRO A 78 -17.73 17.15 32.25
C PRO A 78 -17.55 18.53 31.60
N ASP A 79 -17.31 19.58 32.39
CA ASP A 79 -17.13 20.94 31.86
C ASP A 79 -15.87 21.12 31.01
N ALA A 80 -14.79 20.39 31.34
CA ALA A 80 -13.56 20.44 30.55
C ALA A 80 -13.76 19.71 29.22
N LEU A 81 -14.44 18.56 29.26
CA LEU A 81 -14.79 17.77 28.08
C LEU A 81 -15.68 18.58 27.13
N ALA A 82 -16.72 19.24 27.64
CA ALA A 82 -17.62 20.07 26.82
C ALA A 82 -16.89 21.25 26.15
N LYS A 83 -15.88 21.84 26.81
CA LYS A 83 -15.04 22.89 26.20
C LYS A 83 -14.16 22.33 25.08
N LEU A 84 -13.58 21.15 25.27
CA LEU A 84 -12.77 20.50 24.25
C LEU A 84 -13.62 20.02 23.07
N ASP A 85 -14.82 19.52 23.31
CA ASP A 85 -15.73 19.07 22.26
C ASP A 85 -16.08 20.20 21.29
N LYS A 86 -16.33 21.42 21.81
CA LYS A 86 -16.54 22.61 20.96
C LYS A 86 -15.33 22.96 20.10
N LYS A 87 -14.11 22.86 20.66
CA LYS A 87 -12.87 23.11 19.91
C LYS A 87 -12.64 22.03 18.86
N MET A 88 -12.88 20.78 19.23
CA MET A 88 -12.79 19.61 18.37
C MET A 88 -13.76 19.71 17.20
N GLU A 89 -15.02 20.10 17.45
CA GLU A 89 -16.03 20.30 16.41
C GLU A 89 -15.61 21.39 15.41
N ALA A 90 -15.14 22.54 15.90
CA ALA A 90 -14.65 23.62 15.05
C ALA A 90 -13.45 23.19 14.21
N TYR A 91 -12.49 22.49 14.83
CA TYR A 91 -11.32 21.96 14.14
C TYR A 91 -11.69 20.92 13.07
N VAL A 92 -12.51 19.93 13.43
CA VAL A 92 -13.01 18.91 12.51
C VAL A 92 -13.76 19.54 11.34
N SER A 93 -14.58 20.56 11.59
CA SER A 93 -15.26 21.29 10.52
C SER A 93 -14.29 21.96 9.56
N ALA A 94 -13.16 22.49 10.05
CA ALA A 94 -12.17 23.18 9.23
C ALA A 94 -11.37 22.22 8.34
N VAL A 95 -11.07 21.01 8.81
CA VAL A 95 -10.22 20.04 8.08
C VAL A 95 -11.00 18.96 7.34
N ARG A 96 -12.33 18.92 7.48
CA ARG A 96 -13.17 17.81 6.98
C ARG A 96 -12.98 17.57 5.50
N ASP A 97 -13.11 18.61 4.68
CA ASP A 97 -13.13 18.45 3.22
C ASP A 97 -11.77 18.00 2.69
N ASP A 98 -10.69 18.56 3.25
CA ASP A 98 -9.31 18.16 2.93
C ASP A 98 -9.06 16.69 3.29
N ILE A 99 -9.51 16.25 4.46
CA ILE A 99 -9.35 14.86 4.89
C ILE A 99 -10.20 13.90 4.04
N MET A 100 -11.43 14.28 3.70
CA MET A 100 -12.25 13.46 2.79
C MET A 100 -11.65 13.39 1.39
N SER A 101 -10.99 14.47 0.93
CA SER A 101 -10.23 14.44 -0.31
C SER A 101 -9.03 13.50 -0.22
N ALA A 102 -8.26 13.58 0.86
CA ALA A 102 -7.15 12.67 1.11
C ALA A 102 -7.61 11.20 1.20
N CYS A 103 -8.78 10.90 1.78
CA CYS A 103 -9.36 9.55 1.76
C CYS A 103 -9.62 9.08 0.32
N ARG A 104 -10.13 9.95 -0.55
CA ARG A 104 -10.32 9.61 -1.97
C ARG A 104 -9.00 9.42 -2.70
N ASP A 105 -7.95 10.15 -2.33
CA ASP A 105 -6.61 9.95 -2.91
C ASP A 105 -6.00 8.63 -2.47
N VAL A 106 -6.16 8.24 -1.19
CA VAL A 106 -5.82 6.91 -0.69
C VAL A 106 -6.56 5.85 -1.48
N LEU A 107 -7.89 5.98 -1.61
CA LEU A 107 -8.68 5.03 -2.38
C LEU A 107 -8.25 5.00 -3.84
N ARG A 108 -8.03 6.13 -4.52
CA ARG A 108 -7.57 6.16 -5.92
C ARG A 108 -6.21 5.49 -6.09
N ALA A 109 -5.29 5.68 -5.14
CA ALA A 109 -4.00 5.02 -5.16
C ALA A 109 -4.16 3.48 -5.11
N TYR A 110 -5.11 3.00 -4.30
CA TYR A 110 -5.39 1.58 -4.08
C TYR A 110 -6.60 1.01 -4.85
N ASP A 111 -7.32 1.78 -5.66
CA ASP A 111 -8.43 1.31 -6.52
C ASP A 111 -7.89 0.94 -7.90
N ARG A 112 -6.82 1.62 -8.30
CA ARG A 112 -6.08 1.31 -9.53
C ARG A 112 -5.16 0.10 -9.37
N LEU A 113 -5.63 -0.96 -8.73
CA LEU A 113 -4.94 -2.21 -8.48
C LEU A 113 -5.39 -3.26 -9.49
N VAL A 114 -4.69 -4.39 -9.53
CA VAL A 114 -5.10 -5.53 -10.34
C VAL A 114 -6.43 -6.05 -9.78
N PRO A 115 -7.52 -6.04 -10.58
CA PRO A 115 -8.82 -6.54 -10.16
C PRO A 115 -8.73 -7.97 -9.64
N ARG A 116 -9.52 -8.32 -8.62
CA ARG A 116 -9.41 -9.62 -7.92
C ARG A 116 -9.52 -10.81 -8.88
N GLU A 117 -10.40 -10.72 -9.85
CA GLU A 117 -10.63 -11.68 -10.93
C GLU A 117 -9.44 -11.81 -11.88
N LYS A 118 -8.60 -10.79 -12.02
CA LYS A 118 -7.39 -10.79 -12.85
C LYS A 118 -6.13 -11.22 -12.09
N ARG A 119 -6.16 -11.31 -10.75
CA ARG A 119 -4.98 -11.64 -9.93
C ARG A 119 -4.34 -13.00 -10.29
N PRO A 120 -5.09 -14.09 -10.53
CA PRO A 120 -4.46 -15.35 -10.94
C PRO A 120 -3.71 -15.22 -12.28
N ALA A 121 -4.29 -14.52 -13.24
CA ALA A 121 -3.67 -14.27 -14.53
C ALA A 121 -2.44 -13.35 -14.41
N PHE A 122 -2.51 -12.35 -13.53
CA PHE A 122 -1.38 -11.47 -13.26
C PHE A 122 -0.22 -12.22 -12.59
N LEU A 123 -0.50 -13.06 -11.58
CA LEU A 123 0.50 -13.91 -10.95
C LEU A 123 1.17 -14.85 -11.98
N GLY A 124 0.37 -15.50 -12.83
CA GLY A 124 0.90 -16.34 -13.91
C GLY A 124 1.78 -15.56 -14.89
N ALA A 125 1.40 -14.32 -15.23
CA ALA A 125 2.21 -13.47 -16.10
C ALA A 125 3.54 -13.05 -15.44
N VAL A 126 3.56 -12.80 -14.12
CA VAL A 126 4.79 -12.54 -13.37
C VAL A 126 5.68 -13.79 -13.34
N GLN A 127 5.11 -14.98 -13.10
CA GLN A 127 5.84 -16.25 -13.15
C GLN A 127 6.50 -16.48 -14.52
N SER A 128 5.74 -16.28 -15.60
CA SER A 128 6.27 -16.38 -16.96
C SER A 128 7.37 -15.35 -17.22
N ALA A 129 7.21 -14.10 -16.79
CA ALA A 129 8.22 -13.06 -16.99
C ALA A 129 9.53 -13.39 -16.26
N LEU A 130 9.48 -13.95 -15.04
CA LEU A 130 10.68 -14.38 -14.31
C LEU A 130 11.48 -15.45 -15.05
N MET A 131 10.78 -16.43 -15.66
CA MET A 131 11.43 -17.51 -16.42
C MET A 131 11.88 -17.10 -17.82
N GLU A 132 11.05 -16.34 -18.53
CA GLU A 132 11.22 -16.03 -19.96
C GLU A 132 11.94 -14.71 -20.24
N GLU A 133 12.09 -13.82 -19.24
CA GLU A 133 12.75 -12.51 -19.43
C GLU A 133 13.93 -12.30 -18.48
N TRP A 134 13.81 -12.67 -17.20
CA TRP A 134 14.85 -12.35 -16.21
C TRP A 134 15.99 -13.37 -16.17
N ASP A 135 15.66 -14.63 -15.89
CA ASP A 135 16.55 -15.81 -15.84
C ASP A 135 18.06 -15.53 -15.60
N PRO A 136 18.45 -14.95 -14.45
CA PRO A 136 19.85 -14.56 -14.20
C PRO A 136 20.79 -15.76 -14.07
N ILE A 137 20.29 -16.94 -13.68
CA ILE A 137 21.10 -18.17 -13.55
C ILE A 137 20.99 -19.11 -14.77
N GLY A 138 20.26 -18.72 -15.82
CA GLY A 138 20.25 -19.42 -17.10
C GLY A 138 19.57 -20.79 -17.10
N ILE A 139 18.53 -20.97 -16.29
CA ILE A 139 17.82 -22.25 -16.13
C ILE A 139 16.64 -22.43 -17.10
N ARG A 140 16.37 -21.45 -17.97
CA ARG A 140 15.29 -21.54 -18.96
C ARG A 140 15.42 -22.78 -19.83
N GLY A 141 14.30 -23.51 -19.95
CA GLY A 141 14.20 -24.70 -20.79
C GLY A 141 14.83 -25.96 -20.18
N ILE A 142 15.31 -25.89 -18.94
CA ILE A 142 15.77 -27.07 -18.19
C ILE A 142 14.53 -27.77 -17.59
N PRO A 143 14.23 -29.03 -17.98
CA PRO A 143 13.06 -29.74 -17.46
C PRO A 143 13.10 -29.89 -15.94
N GLY A 144 12.03 -29.45 -15.26
CA GLY A 144 11.90 -29.58 -13.81
C GLY A 144 12.64 -28.52 -12.99
N ALA A 145 13.21 -27.50 -13.63
CA ALA A 145 13.73 -26.30 -12.96
C ALA A 145 12.72 -25.14 -12.95
N ASP A 146 11.47 -25.40 -13.37
CA ASP A 146 10.48 -24.36 -13.62
C ASP A 146 10.04 -23.65 -12.32
N ASP A 147 10.08 -24.35 -11.19
CA ASP A 147 9.56 -23.89 -9.89
C ASP A 147 10.54 -23.01 -9.09
N GLU A 148 11.83 -23.01 -9.45
CA GLU A 148 12.88 -22.23 -8.76
C GLU A 148 12.49 -20.74 -8.63
N TYR A 149 12.06 -20.12 -9.74
CA TYR A 149 11.64 -18.73 -9.73
C TYR A 149 10.19 -18.51 -9.30
N TRP A 150 9.35 -19.55 -9.33
CA TRP A 150 7.92 -19.43 -8.99
C TRP A 150 7.70 -19.05 -7.53
N SER A 151 8.65 -19.41 -6.66
CA SER A 151 8.65 -19.04 -5.25
C SER A 151 8.69 -17.51 -5.02
N TYR A 152 9.33 -16.74 -5.91
CA TYR A 152 9.44 -15.28 -5.81
C TYR A 152 8.23 -14.53 -6.37
N ALA A 153 7.50 -15.15 -7.30
CA ALA A 153 6.43 -14.49 -8.05
C ALA A 153 5.30 -13.90 -7.18
N PRO A 154 4.82 -14.56 -6.10
CA PRO A 154 3.76 -14.00 -5.25
C PRO A 154 4.17 -12.67 -4.61
N GLN A 155 5.37 -12.59 -4.05
CA GLN A 155 5.87 -11.37 -3.40
C GLN A 155 6.07 -10.24 -4.41
N ILE A 156 6.66 -10.55 -5.58
CA ILE A 156 6.87 -9.57 -6.64
C ILE A 156 5.53 -9.07 -7.21
N ALA A 157 4.57 -9.97 -7.46
CA ALA A 157 3.22 -9.60 -7.89
C ALA A 157 2.53 -8.70 -6.85
N GLU A 158 2.70 -9.00 -5.56
CA GLU A 158 2.16 -8.16 -4.47
C GLU A 158 2.79 -6.77 -4.47
N MET A 159 4.12 -6.68 -4.54
CA MET A 159 4.85 -5.41 -4.64
C MET A 159 4.36 -4.56 -5.82
N LEU A 160 4.22 -5.17 -7.00
CA LEU A 160 3.74 -4.52 -8.21
C LEU A 160 2.28 -4.07 -8.09
N ASP A 161 1.41 -4.90 -7.51
CA ASP A 161 0.03 -4.54 -7.24
C ASP A 161 0.02 -3.26 -6.40
N MET A 162 0.75 -3.27 -5.28
CA MET A 162 0.92 -2.15 -4.33
C MET A 162 1.65 -0.90 -4.87
N ARG A 163 1.90 -0.82 -6.19
CA ARG A 163 2.58 0.30 -6.85
C ARG A 163 3.98 0.57 -6.29
N ALA A 164 4.70 -0.48 -5.90
CA ALA A 164 6.14 -0.39 -5.72
C ALA A 164 6.75 0.35 -6.92
N THR A 165 7.60 1.34 -6.65
CA THR A 165 8.23 2.08 -7.72
C THR A 165 9.18 1.17 -8.50
N ARG A 166 9.55 1.58 -9.72
CA ARG A 166 10.62 0.91 -10.48
C ARG A 166 11.87 0.66 -9.62
N ARG A 167 12.22 1.63 -8.77
CA ARG A 167 13.38 1.54 -7.87
C ARG A 167 13.19 0.47 -6.80
N ASP A 168 12.01 0.40 -6.19
CA ASP A 168 11.70 -0.60 -5.18
C ASP A 168 11.74 -2.03 -5.74
N VAL A 169 11.19 -2.22 -6.95
CA VAL A 169 11.22 -3.50 -7.66
C VAL A 169 12.66 -3.87 -8.04
N LEU A 170 13.44 -2.91 -8.53
CA LEU A 170 14.87 -3.11 -8.83
C LEU A 170 15.66 -3.50 -7.58
N ASP A 171 15.53 -2.76 -6.49
CA ASP A 171 16.28 -3.00 -5.26
C ASP A 171 15.96 -4.41 -4.69
N HIS A 172 14.72 -4.87 -4.80
CA HIS A 172 14.33 -6.22 -4.40
C HIS A 172 14.87 -7.31 -5.33
N LEU A 173 14.74 -7.14 -6.66
CA LEU A 173 15.27 -8.10 -7.63
C LEU A 173 16.80 -8.21 -7.54
N TRP A 174 17.47 -7.08 -7.32
CA TRP A 174 18.91 -7.04 -7.12
C TRP A 174 19.33 -7.88 -5.91
N TRP A 175 18.64 -7.73 -4.78
CA TRP A 175 18.88 -8.57 -3.60
C TRP A 175 18.60 -10.05 -3.85
N LEU A 176 17.54 -10.41 -4.59
CA LEU A 176 17.30 -11.80 -4.97
C LEU A 176 18.48 -12.37 -5.79
N GLU A 177 18.95 -11.59 -6.76
CA GLU A 177 20.05 -11.98 -7.64
C GLU A 177 21.39 -12.11 -6.89
N THR A 178 21.74 -11.13 -6.05
CA THR A 178 23.05 -11.05 -5.42
C THR A 178 23.16 -11.80 -4.10
N ASP A 179 22.12 -11.74 -3.27
CA ASP A 179 22.17 -12.25 -1.90
C ASP A 179 21.46 -13.60 -1.77
N GLN A 180 20.28 -13.77 -2.37
CA GLN A 180 19.55 -15.05 -2.29
C GLN A 180 20.15 -16.11 -3.21
N MET A 181 20.39 -15.77 -4.48
CA MET A 181 21.00 -16.68 -5.45
C MET A 181 22.52 -16.72 -5.34
N GLY A 182 23.14 -15.70 -4.72
CA GLY A 182 24.59 -15.61 -4.59
C GLY A 182 25.33 -15.30 -5.90
N PHE A 183 24.64 -14.70 -6.88
CA PHE A 183 25.22 -14.38 -8.18
C PHE A 183 25.90 -12.99 -8.16
N PRO A 184 26.92 -12.71 -9.01
CA PRO A 184 27.53 -11.37 -9.08
C PRO A 184 26.55 -10.26 -9.51
N GLY A 185 25.45 -10.65 -10.16
CA GLY A 185 24.37 -9.80 -10.63
C GLY A 185 24.64 -9.05 -11.93
N ASP A 186 23.62 -8.85 -12.76
CA ASP A 186 23.62 -7.90 -13.88
C ASP A 186 22.60 -6.78 -13.62
N ARG A 187 23.10 -5.68 -13.06
CA ARG A 187 22.25 -4.56 -12.64
C ARG A 187 21.50 -3.92 -13.80
N VAL A 188 22.09 -3.91 -15.00
CA VAL A 188 21.46 -3.30 -16.19
C VAL A 188 20.34 -4.19 -16.70
N ALA A 189 20.55 -5.51 -16.74
CA ALA A 189 19.50 -6.46 -17.08
C ALA A 189 18.35 -6.43 -16.05
N THR A 190 18.69 -6.42 -14.76
CA THR A 190 17.71 -6.40 -13.66
C THR A 190 16.91 -5.09 -13.61
N GLU A 191 17.52 -3.94 -13.91
CA GLU A 191 16.79 -2.67 -14.05
C GLU A 191 15.81 -2.69 -15.23
N ARG A 192 16.22 -3.23 -16.38
CA ARG A 192 15.32 -3.39 -17.55
C ARG A 192 14.16 -4.33 -17.24
N PHE A 193 14.41 -5.41 -16.50
CA PHE A 193 13.38 -6.34 -16.08
C PHE A 193 12.40 -5.71 -15.09
N ALA A 194 12.88 -4.94 -14.11
CA ALA A 194 12.02 -4.18 -13.19
C ALA A 194 11.07 -3.22 -13.93
N GLU A 195 11.55 -2.55 -14.98
CA GLU A 195 10.70 -1.74 -15.86
C GLU A 195 9.64 -2.56 -16.61
N SER A 196 10.01 -3.75 -17.09
CA SER A 196 9.09 -4.68 -17.77
C SER A 196 7.94 -5.07 -16.83
N LEU A 197 8.25 -5.44 -15.59
CA LEU A 197 7.26 -5.80 -14.59
C LEU A 197 6.29 -4.66 -14.25
N VAL A 198 6.77 -3.43 -14.14
CA VAL A 198 5.91 -2.26 -13.92
C VAL A 198 4.96 -2.05 -15.11
N ARG A 199 5.46 -2.19 -16.35
CA ARG A 199 4.61 -2.12 -17.56
C ARG A 199 3.60 -3.25 -17.61
N LEU A 200 4.02 -4.48 -17.29
CA LEU A 200 3.17 -5.66 -17.23
C LEU A 200 1.99 -5.39 -16.29
N ARG A 201 2.27 -4.97 -15.05
CA ARG A 201 1.24 -4.61 -14.08
C ARG A 201 0.26 -3.57 -14.61
N ASN A 202 0.72 -2.54 -15.31
CA ASN A 202 -0.17 -1.52 -15.88
C ASN A 202 -1.13 -2.06 -16.94
N SER A 203 -0.76 -3.14 -17.66
CA SER A 203 -1.69 -3.81 -18.60
C SER A 203 -2.85 -4.53 -17.91
N PHE A 204 -2.70 -4.88 -16.63
CA PHE A 204 -3.73 -5.57 -15.84
C PHE A 204 -4.68 -4.61 -15.12
N VAL A 205 -4.31 -3.34 -14.98
CA VAL A 205 -5.13 -2.29 -14.38
C VAL A 205 -5.98 -1.60 -15.45
N ALA A 206 -7.21 -1.18 -15.11
CA ALA A 206 -8.10 -0.51 -16.06
C ALA A 206 -7.44 0.76 -16.65
N PRO A 207 -7.67 1.08 -17.95
CA PRO A 207 -7.16 2.31 -18.53
C PRO A 207 -7.73 3.53 -17.81
N GLU A 208 -6.97 4.63 -17.76
CA GLU A 208 -7.50 5.89 -17.25
C GLU A 208 -8.78 6.22 -18.01
N GLY A 209 -9.91 6.31 -17.31
CA GLY A 209 -11.09 6.97 -17.86
C GLY A 209 -10.68 8.38 -18.29
N PRO A 210 -11.27 8.94 -19.37
CA PRO A 210 -10.83 10.21 -19.90
C PRO A 210 -10.79 11.23 -18.76
N SER A 211 -9.61 11.80 -18.55
CA SER A 211 -9.41 12.96 -17.70
C SER A 211 -10.47 13.98 -18.07
N GLY A 212 -11.46 14.12 -17.18
CA GLY A 212 -12.54 15.10 -17.32
C GLY A 212 -11.95 16.49 -17.19
N GLU A 213 -11.48 17.02 -18.30
CA GLU A 213 -11.37 18.45 -18.56
C GLU A 213 -12.65 18.85 -19.30
N GLU A 214 -13.62 19.36 -18.56
CA GLU A 214 -14.56 20.40 -19.01
C GLU A 214 -14.67 21.48 -17.93
#